data_AF-A0A6A3MW09-F1
#
_entry.id   AF-A0A6A3MW09-F1
#
_cell.length_a   1.000
_cell.length_b   1.000
_cell.length_c   1.000
_cell.angle_alpha   90.00
_cell.angle_beta   90.00
_cell.angle_gamma   90.00
#
_symmetry.space_group_name_H-M   'P 1'
#
loop_
_entity.id
_entity.type
_entity.pdbx_description
1 polymer ?
#
loop_
_entity_poly.entity_id
_entity_poly.type
_entity_poly.pdbx_seq_one_letter_code
_entity_poly.pdbx_strand_id
1 'polypeptide(L)'
;MYLRDPSDAEKSKLSPRSRSHVDRYSLDGELLTYCIDCEDPPRIVVPLDDDLRARLIHEFHDTPSGGHLGHEKTFASLSRDFYWPHMYKWVQKWVRSCEACQRVKPNPSKQAPLRPLPVATDAKMLHLAPVAASITAKQTAAIFVDVVYRHHGLPSSIVSDLDPRFTSVFW
;
A
#
# COMPACT_ATOMS: atom_id res chain seq x y z
N MET A 1 32.11 -23.60 14.01
CA MET A 1 33.12 -22.87 13.22
C MET A 1 33.25 -21.50 13.86
N TYR A 2 34.32 -21.23 14.61
CA TYR A 2 34.44 -19.99 15.39
C TYR A 2 34.82 -18.84 14.47
N LEU A 3 34.01 -17.78 14.46
CA LEU A 3 34.38 -16.51 13.84
C LEU A 3 35.46 -15.87 14.72
N ARG A 4 36.59 -15.48 14.13
CA ARG A 4 37.65 -14.75 14.82
C ARG A 4 37.85 -13.42 14.11
N ASP A 5 37.96 -12.35 14.88
CA ASP A 5 38.29 -11.05 14.33
C ASP A 5 39.71 -11.09 13.71
N PRO A 6 39.85 -10.70 12.42
CA PRO A 6 41.15 -10.71 11.77
C PRO A 6 42.09 -9.71 12.46
N SER A 7 43.33 -10.12 12.70
CA SER A 7 44.32 -9.26 13.34
C SER A 7 44.65 -8.03 12.48
N ASP A 8 45.13 -6.95 13.10
CA ASP A 8 45.54 -5.74 12.37
C ASP A 8 46.60 -6.01 11.28
N ALA A 9 47.43 -7.03 11.49
CA ALA A 9 48.43 -7.50 10.53
C ALA A 9 47.82 -8.25 9.32
N GLU A 10 46.63 -8.82 9.45
CA GLU A 10 45.88 -9.43 8.35
C GLU A 10 45.07 -8.37 7.60
N LYS A 11 44.45 -7.43 8.34
CA LYS A 11 43.73 -6.28 7.75
C LYS A 11 44.67 -5.38 6.92
N SER A 12 45.95 -5.26 7.31
CA SER A 12 46.94 -4.46 6.57
C SER A 12 47.36 -5.02 5.21
N LYS A 13 47.11 -6.32 4.96
CA LYS A 13 47.38 -6.97 3.67
C LYS A 13 46.27 -6.72 2.64
N LEU A 14 45.13 -6.18 3.07
CA LEU A 14 43.99 -5.89 2.21
C LEU A 14 44.18 -4.58 1.45
N SER A 15 43.57 -4.50 0.26
CA SER A 15 43.50 -3.23 -0.47
C SER A 15 42.73 -2.18 0.35
N PRO A 16 43.00 -0.87 0.19
CA PRO A 16 42.35 0.18 0.96
C PRO A 16 40.82 0.11 0.94
N ARG A 17 40.22 -0.24 -0.21
CA ARG A 17 38.77 -0.45 -0.36
C ARG A 17 38.24 -1.66 0.41
N SER A 18 38.99 -2.77 0.40
CA SER A 18 38.58 -3.98 1.11
C SER A 18 38.72 -3.79 2.61
N ARG A 19 39.79 -3.09 3.03
CA ARG A 19 40.04 -2.74 4.43
C ARG A 19 38.94 -1.85 4.99
N SER A 20 38.60 -0.75 4.30
CA SER A 20 37.51 0.14 4.74
C SER A 20 36.14 -0.53 4.77
N HIS A 21 35.91 -1.56 3.94
CA HIS A 21 34.70 -2.37 4.01
C HIS A 21 34.70 -3.32 5.21
N VAL A 22 35.84 -3.94 5.53
CA VAL A 22 36.00 -4.86 6.68
C VAL A 22 35.97 -4.10 8.01
N ASP A 23 36.51 -2.87 8.06
CA ASP A 23 36.54 -2.05 9.28
C ASP A 23 35.15 -1.63 9.77
N ARG A 24 34.12 -1.78 8.93
CA ARG A 24 32.71 -1.62 9.32
C ARG A 24 32.16 -2.79 10.11
N TYR A 25 32.88 -3.90 10.17
CA TYR A 25 32.48 -5.10 10.90
C TYR A 25 33.35 -5.28 12.14
N SER A 26 32.73 -5.71 13.23
CA SER A 26 33.41 -6.00 14.50
C SER A 26 32.79 -7.23 15.16
N LEU A 27 33.60 -8.04 15.84
CA LEU A 27 33.11 -9.19 16.59
C LEU A 27 32.91 -8.82 18.07
N ASP A 28 31.67 -8.92 18.56
CA ASP A 28 31.33 -8.75 19.97
C ASP A 28 30.88 -10.09 20.55
N GLY A 29 31.78 -10.75 21.28
CA GLY A 29 31.58 -12.13 21.75
C GLY A 29 31.45 -13.10 20.57
N GLU A 30 30.25 -13.66 20.38
CA GLU A 30 29.92 -14.56 19.25
C GLU A 30 29.12 -13.86 18.14
N LEU A 31 28.81 -12.57 18.30
CA LEU A 31 27.98 -11.82 17.36
C LEU A 31 28.84 -10.92 16.47
N LEU A 32 28.59 -10.99 15.16
CA LEU A 32 29.14 -10.05 14.20
C LEU A 32 28.26 -8.79 14.17
N THR A 33 28.88 -7.63 14.35
CA THR A 33 28.21 -6.32 14.31
C THR A 33 28.67 -5.51 13.11
N TYR A 34 27.83 -4.58 12.67
CA TYR A 34 28.07 -3.67 11.54
C TYR A 34 27.79 -2.22 11.93
N CYS A 35 28.76 -1.33 11.68
CA CYS A 35 28.68 0.11 11.87
C CYS A 35 29.12 0.84 10.60
N ILE A 36 28.41 1.90 10.20
CA ILE A 36 28.86 2.73 9.08
C ILE A 36 29.87 3.75 9.58
N ASP A 37 29.53 4.43 10.67
CA ASP A 37 30.37 5.37 11.40
C ASP A 37 30.54 4.93 12.86
N CYS A 38 31.60 5.38 13.54
CA CYS A 38 31.87 5.00 14.94
C CYS A 38 30.83 5.52 15.94
N GLU A 39 30.05 6.52 15.54
CA GLU A 39 28.98 7.12 16.33
C GLU A 39 27.64 6.37 16.16
N ASP A 40 27.50 5.55 15.12
CA ASP A 40 26.28 4.77 14.90
C ASP A 40 26.22 3.62 15.90
N PRO A 41 25.03 3.32 16.46
CA PRO A 41 24.86 2.11 17.25
C PRO A 41 25.15 0.87 16.39
N PRO A 42 25.87 -0.12 16.94
CA PRO A 42 26.21 -1.33 16.22
C PRO A 42 24.96 -2.14 15.89
N ARG A 43 24.86 -2.57 14.62
CA ARG A 43 23.76 -3.41 14.13
C ARG A 43 24.21 -4.85 14.07
N ILE A 44 23.37 -5.77 14.52
CA ILE A 44 23.66 -7.21 14.47
C ILE A 44 23.61 -7.67 13.02
N VAL A 45 24.67 -8.33 12.56
CA VAL A 45 24.72 -8.90 11.22
C VAL A 45 23.95 -10.21 11.21
N VAL A 46 22.92 -10.27 10.38
CA VAL A 46 22.10 -11.46 10.21
C VAL A 46 22.76 -12.38 9.17
N PRO A 47 23.08 -13.65 9.52
CA PRO A 47 23.68 -14.62 8.60
C PRO A 47 22.86 -14.83 7.32
N LEU A 48 23.44 -15.54 6.36
CA LEU A 48 22.74 -16.00 5.15
C LEU A 48 21.80 -17.17 5.49
N ASP A 49 20.81 -16.89 6.32
CA ASP A 49 19.72 -17.76 6.71
C ASP A 49 18.40 -17.06 6.32
N ASP A 50 17.77 -17.58 5.28
CA ASP A 50 16.57 -16.98 4.69
C ASP A 50 15.35 -17.10 5.64
N ASP A 51 15.29 -18.16 6.45
CA ASP A 51 14.20 -18.38 7.41
C ASP A 51 14.31 -17.40 8.59
N LEU A 52 15.53 -17.16 9.09
CA LEU A 52 15.76 -16.16 10.11
C LEU A 52 15.42 -14.75 9.61
N ARG A 53 15.85 -14.40 8.40
CA ARG A 53 15.53 -13.11 7.78
C ARG A 53 14.04 -12.94 7.56
N ALA A 54 13.35 -13.99 7.08
CA ALA A 54 11.91 -13.99 6.90
C ALA A 54 11.18 -13.77 8.24
N ARG A 55 11.58 -14.47 9.31
CA ARG A 55 11.01 -14.28 10.65
C ARG A 55 11.20 -12.85 11.17
N LEU A 56 12.37 -12.26 10.97
CA LEU A 56 12.60 -10.86 11.32
C LEU A 56 11.68 -9.93 10.53
N ILE A 57 11.58 -10.09 9.21
CA ILE A 57 10.71 -9.22 8.42
C ILE A 57 9.25 -9.40 8.85
N HIS A 58 8.79 -10.64 9.07
CA HIS A 58 7.45 -10.94 9.57
C HIS A 58 7.16 -10.23 10.90
N GLU A 59 8.07 -10.31 11.87
CA GLU A 59 7.88 -9.69 13.18
C GLU A 59 7.67 -8.17 13.07
N PHE A 60 8.44 -7.50 12.21
CA PHE A 60 8.40 -6.06 12.05
C PHE A 60 7.32 -5.56 11.07
N HIS A 61 6.70 -6.44 10.29
CA HIS A 61 5.75 -6.06 9.24
C HIS A 61 4.36 -6.67 9.44
N ASP A 62 4.27 -8.00 9.61
CA ASP A 62 3.02 -8.75 9.58
C ASP A 62 2.36 -8.89 10.96
N THR A 63 3.07 -8.56 12.03
CA THR A 63 2.46 -8.50 13.37
C THR A 63 1.59 -7.25 13.53
N PRO A 64 0.58 -7.27 14.44
CA PRO A 64 -0.21 -6.08 14.74
C PRO A 64 0.65 -4.87 15.17
N SER A 65 1.76 -5.13 15.87
CA SER A 65 2.78 -4.15 16.25
C SER A 65 3.55 -3.59 15.05
N GLY A 66 3.82 -4.41 14.04
CA GLY A 66 4.44 -3.99 12.77
C GLY A 66 3.49 -3.23 11.84
N GLY A 67 2.18 -3.47 11.95
CA GLY A 67 1.13 -2.65 11.36
C GLY A 67 1.08 -2.64 9.83
N HIS A 68 1.66 -3.63 9.14
CA HIS A 68 1.71 -3.71 7.68
C HIS A 68 2.20 -2.42 7.01
N LEU A 69 3.21 -1.79 7.63
CA LEU A 69 3.76 -0.54 7.14
C LEU A 69 4.46 -0.73 5.78
N GLY A 70 4.48 0.33 4.97
CA GLY A 70 5.21 0.33 3.71
C GLY A 70 6.69 -0.03 3.87
N HIS A 71 7.30 -0.53 2.80
CA HIS A 71 8.66 -1.05 2.79
C HIS A 71 9.73 -0.10 3.38
N GLU A 72 9.59 1.22 3.18
CA GLU A 72 10.52 2.20 3.76
C GLU A 72 10.49 2.21 5.28
N LYS A 73 9.30 2.19 5.88
CA LYS A 73 9.14 2.18 7.34
C LYS A 73 9.56 0.85 7.94
N THR A 74 9.20 -0.26 7.28
CA THR A 74 9.63 -1.61 7.69
C THR A 74 11.16 -1.70 7.68
N PHE A 75 11.79 -1.22 6.60
CA PHE A 75 13.25 -1.16 6.51
C PHE A 75 13.86 -0.29 7.60
N ALA A 76 13.32 0.92 7.79
CA ALA A 76 13.82 1.86 8.81
C ALA A 76 13.71 1.32 10.24
N SER A 77 12.73 0.44 10.51
CA SER A 77 12.61 -0.25 11.80
C SER A 77 13.64 -1.36 11.93
N LEU A 78 13.73 -2.26 10.95
CA LEU A 78 14.71 -3.37 10.95
C LEU A 78 16.16 -2.86 10.99
N SER A 79 16.45 -1.79 10.26
CA SER A 79 17.81 -1.27 10.10
C SER A 79 18.35 -0.57 11.34
N ARG A 80 17.56 -0.43 12.40
CA ARG A 80 18.04 0.07 13.70
C ARG A 80 18.93 -0.94 14.39
N ASP A 81 18.49 -2.19 14.38
CA ASP A 81 19.09 -3.26 15.18
C ASP A 81 19.80 -4.31 14.32
N PHE A 82 19.40 -4.45 13.04
CA PHE A 82 19.89 -5.50 12.16
C PHE A 82 20.52 -4.99 10.87
N TYR A 83 21.42 -5.79 10.32
CA TYR A 83 22.02 -5.56 9.02
C TYR A 83 22.24 -6.87 8.26
N TRP A 84 21.98 -6.85 6.95
CA TRP A 84 22.55 -7.82 6.02
C TRP A 84 22.67 -7.19 4.62
N PRO A 85 23.57 -7.70 3.76
CA PRO A 85 23.70 -7.23 2.39
C PRO A 85 22.36 -7.30 1.64
N HIS A 86 22.03 -6.22 0.93
CA HIS A 86 20.78 -6.10 0.16
C HIS A 86 19.48 -6.20 0.96
N MET A 87 19.51 -5.97 2.29
CA MET A 87 18.33 -5.98 3.17
C MET A 87 17.15 -5.17 2.62
N TYR A 88 17.39 -3.97 2.08
CA TYR A 88 16.33 -3.14 1.50
C TYR A 88 15.56 -3.85 0.37
N LYS A 89 16.27 -4.52 -0.55
CA LYS A 89 15.63 -5.25 -1.67
C LYS A 89 14.77 -6.40 -1.16
N TRP A 90 15.23 -7.08 -0.12
CA TRP A 90 14.51 -8.16 0.55
C TRP A 90 13.21 -7.65 1.19
N VAL A 91 13.30 -6.60 2.01
CA VAL A 91 12.13 -5.96 2.64
C VAL A 91 11.14 -5.49 1.57
N GLN A 92 11.62 -4.84 0.52
CA GLN A 92 10.78 -4.38 -0.58
C GLN A 92 10.06 -5.54 -1.27
N LYS A 93 10.74 -6.67 -1.52
CA LYS A 93 10.13 -7.86 -2.10
C LYS A 93 9.05 -8.43 -1.19
N TRP A 94 9.32 -8.56 0.11
CA TRP A 94 8.39 -9.10 1.10
C TRP A 94 7.10 -8.28 1.20
N VAL A 95 7.22 -6.96 1.39
CA VAL A 95 6.06 -6.06 1.50
C VAL A 95 5.25 -6.05 0.20
N ARG A 96 5.90 -6.16 -0.96
CA ARG A 96 5.21 -6.27 -2.26
C ARG A 96 4.38 -7.55 -2.39
N SER A 97 4.79 -8.66 -1.77
CA SER A 97 4.05 -9.92 -1.79
C SER A 97 3.01 -10.07 -0.67
N CYS A 98 2.92 -9.12 0.27
CA CYS A 98 1.97 -9.21 1.37
C CYS A 98 0.52 -8.98 0.89
N GLU A 99 -0.32 -9.98 1.13
CA GLU A 99 -1.73 -9.95 0.74
C GLU A 99 -2.53 -8.84 1.45
N ALA A 100 -2.30 -8.64 2.75
CA ALA A 100 -2.98 -7.59 3.52
C ALA A 100 -2.69 -6.19 2.93
N CYS A 101 -1.42 -5.92 2.63
CA CYS A 101 -0.99 -4.69 1.96
C CYS A 101 -1.60 -4.55 0.56
N GLN A 102 -1.64 -5.62 -0.23
CA GLN A 102 -2.17 -5.58 -1.59
C GLN A 102 -3.68 -5.31 -1.63
N ARG A 103 -4.45 -5.86 -0.67
CA ARG A 103 -5.91 -5.63 -0.58
C ARG A 103 -6.27 -4.19 -0.23
N VAL A 104 -5.49 -3.56 0.65
CA VAL A 104 -5.77 -2.20 1.15
C VAL A 104 -5.19 -1.13 0.23
N LYS A 105 -4.05 -1.40 -0.42
CA LYS A 105 -3.36 -0.39 -1.22
C LYS A 105 -4.20 -0.06 -2.46
N PRO A 106 -4.69 1.19 -2.59
CA PRO A 106 -5.41 1.59 -3.79
C PRO A 106 -4.46 1.48 -4.97
N ASN A 107 -4.90 0.78 -6.02
CA ASN A 107 -4.18 0.82 -7.28
C ASN A 107 -4.25 2.28 -7.75
N PRO A 108 -3.11 2.95 -8.07
CA PRO A 108 -3.14 4.25 -8.73
C PRO A 108 -3.65 4.01 -10.16
N SER A 109 -4.95 3.76 -10.28
CA SER A 109 -5.63 3.61 -11.55
C SER A 109 -5.41 4.90 -12.31
N LYS A 110 -4.78 4.80 -13.48
CA LYS A 110 -4.90 5.83 -14.51
C LYS A 110 -6.37 5.87 -14.87
N GLN A 111 -7.14 6.76 -14.23
CA GLN A 111 -8.55 6.92 -14.55
C GLN A 111 -8.66 7.12 -16.06
N ALA A 112 -9.60 6.39 -16.68
CA ALA A 112 -9.88 6.60 -18.08
C ALA A 112 -10.23 8.09 -18.29
N PRO A 113 -9.81 8.71 -19.40
CA PRO A 113 -10.21 10.07 -19.71
C PRO A 113 -11.74 10.20 -19.63
N LEU A 114 -12.22 11.20 -18.89
CA LEU A 114 -13.65 11.45 -18.73
C LEU A 114 -14.27 11.71 -20.10
N ARG A 115 -15.36 11.00 -20.41
CA ARG A 115 -16.16 11.23 -21.62
C ARG A 115 -17.42 12.00 -21.22
N PRO A 116 -17.61 13.26 -21.67
CA PRO A 116 -18.82 14.00 -21.36
C PRO A 116 -20.02 13.33 -22.04
N LEU A 117 -21.15 13.28 -21.32
CA LEU A 117 -22.43 12.86 -21.91
C LEU A 117 -22.91 13.91 -22.92
N PRO A 118 -23.69 13.52 -23.96
CA PRO A 118 -24.31 14.48 -24.86
C PRO A 118 -25.12 15.51 -24.06
N VAL A 119 -24.89 16.79 -24.33
CA VAL A 119 -25.69 17.85 -23.70
C VAL A 119 -27.08 17.79 -24.30
N ALA A 120 -28.12 17.68 -23.47
CA ALA A 120 -29.49 17.79 -23.93
C ALA A 120 -29.66 19.11 -24.71
N THR A 121 -30.19 19.02 -25.93
CA THR A 121 -30.36 20.17 -26.85
C THR A 121 -31.52 21.07 -26.46
N ASP A 122 -32.40 20.60 -25.59
CA ASP A 122 -33.57 21.34 -25.09
C ASP A 122 -33.28 21.99 -23.73
N ALA A 123 -34.07 23.00 -23.39
CA ALA A 123 -33.88 23.82 -22.19
C ALA A 123 -33.68 22.96 -20.92
N LYS A 124 -32.60 23.23 -20.18
CA LYS A 124 -32.30 22.57 -18.91
C LYS A 124 -33.31 23.02 -17.84
N MET A 125 -34.38 22.27 -17.68
CA MET A 125 -35.35 22.45 -16.60
C MET A 125 -35.09 21.46 -15.48
N LEU A 126 -35.20 21.94 -14.24
CA LEU A 126 -35.06 21.14 -13.04
C LEU A 126 -36.42 21.02 -12.36
N HIS A 127 -36.85 19.78 -12.14
CA HIS A 127 -38.02 19.49 -11.31
C HIS A 127 -37.58 18.93 -9.96
N LEU A 128 -38.13 19.47 -8.88
CA LEU A 128 -37.90 18.99 -7.52
C LEU A 128 -39.23 18.61 -6.89
N ALA A 129 -39.29 17.41 -6.31
CA ALA A 129 -40.45 16.91 -5.59
C ALA A 129 -40.02 16.51 -4.17
N PRO A 130 -40.70 17.00 -3.11
CA PRO A 130 -40.45 16.51 -1.76
C PRO A 130 -40.89 15.05 -1.66
N VAL A 131 -40.04 14.21 -1.09
CA VAL A 131 -40.30 12.78 -0.90
C VAL A 131 -40.02 12.35 0.54
N ALA A 132 -40.75 11.35 1.03
CA ALA A 132 -40.42 10.71 2.29
C ALA A 132 -39.08 9.98 2.19
N ALA A 133 -38.38 9.81 3.33
CA ALA A 133 -37.08 9.14 3.38
C ALA A 133 -37.13 7.69 2.89
N SER A 134 -38.29 7.03 3.02
CA SER A 134 -38.59 5.72 2.43
C SER A 134 -39.66 5.87 1.36
N ILE A 135 -39.26 5.70 0.11
CA ILE A 135 -40.16 5.73 -1.05
C ILE A 135 -39.92 4.49 -1.91
N THR A 136 -41.00 3.85 -2.34
CA THR A 136 -40.95 2.68 -3.21
C THR A 136 -40.81 3.07 -4.67
N ALA A 137 -40.33 2.15 -5.53
CA ALA A 137 -40.24 2.37 -6.98
C ALA A 137 -41.58 2.83 -7.58
N LYS A 138 -42.69 2.23 -7.15
CA LYS A 138 -44.04 2.60 -7.58
C LYS A 138 -44.40 4.04 -7.24
N GLN A 139 -44.07 4.48 -6.03
CA GLN A 139 -44.30 5.86 -5.61
C GLN A 139 -43.37 6.83 -6.35
N THR A 140 -42.09 6.46 -6.55
CA THR A 140 -41.15 7.26 -7.35
C THR A 140 -41.65 7.46 -8.78
N ALA A 141 -42.17 6.42 -9.42
CA ALA A 141 -42.77 6.52 -10.75
C ALA A 141 -44.03 7.38 -10.79
N ALA A 142 -44.90 7.28 -9.78
CA ALA A 142 -46.06 8.15 -9.68
C ALA A 142 -45.65 9.63 -9.62
N ILE A 143 -44.64 9.95 -8.80
CA ILE A 143 -44.08 11.30 -8.71
C ILE A 143 -43.47 11.73 -10.03
N PHE A 144 -42.72 10.86 -10.71
CA PHE A 144 -42.17 11.16 -12.03
C PHE A 144 -43.28 11.52 -13.03
N VAL A 145 -44.39 10.77 -13.03
CA VAL A 145 -45.53 11.06 -13.89
C VAL A 145 -46.16 12.42 -13.55
N ASP A 146 -46.33 12.71 -12.26
CA ASP A 146 -46.99 13.93 -11.81
C ASP A 146 -46.14 15.20 -12.03
N VAL A 147 -44.83 15.08 -11.85
CA VAL A 147 -43.91 16.21 -11.77
C VAL A 147 -43.16 16.45 -13.07
N VAL A 148 -42.85 15.39 -13.83
CA VAL A 148 -42.09 15.49 -15.09
C VAL A 148 -43.00 15.23 -16.28
N TYR A 149 -43.63 14.05 -16.34
CA TYR A 149 -44.41 13.62 -17.50
C TYR A 149 -45.57 14.58 -17.81
N ARG A 150 -46.29 15.07 -16.80
CA ARG A 150 -47.40 16.01 -16.99
C ARG A 150 -46.99 17.27 -17.77
N HIS A 151 -45.75 17.72 -17.62
CA HIS A 151 -45.26 18.96 -18.24
C HIS A 151 -44.52 18.73 -19.56
N HIS A 152 -43.87 17.57 -19.73
CA HIS A 152 -42.94 17.31 -20.85
C HIS A 152 -43.31 16.08 -21.69
N GLY A 153 -44.30 15.30 -21.28
CA GLY A 153 -44.60 14.00 -21.86
C GLY A 153 -43.59 12.92 -21.46
N LEU A 154 -43.64 11.76 -22.15
CA LEU A 154 -42.69 10.68 -21.92
C LEU A 154 -41.32 11.05 -22.50
N PRO A 155 -40.23 11.01 -21.71
CA PRO A 155 -38.91 11.23 -22.26
C PRO A 155 -38.52 10.08 -23.19
N SER A 156 -37.71 10.40 -24.21
CA SER A 156 -37.13 9.39 -25.11
C SER A 156 -36.05 8.54 -24.45
N SER A 157 -35.42 9.05 -23.38
CA SER A 157 -34.44 8.32 -22.58
C SER A 157 -34.34 8.89 -21.16
N ILE A 158 -33.99 8.03 -20.20
CA ILE A 158 -33.73 8.40 -18.80
C ILE A 158 -32.37 7.84 -18.42
N VAL A 159 -31.50 8.69 -17.87
CA VAL A 159 -30.21 8.27 -17.29
C VAL A 159 -30.32 8.39 -15.78
N SER A 160 -30.23 7.26 -15.09
CA SER A 160 -30.23 7.20 -13.63
C SER A 160 -29.03 6.40 -13.13
N ASP A 161 -28.77 6.46 -11.83
CA ASP A 161 -27.86 5.53 -11.17
C ASP A 161 -28.50 4.12 -11.08
N LEU A 162 -27.74 3.15 -10.58
CA LEU A 162 -28.22 1.77 -10.37
C LEU A 162 -29.11 1.65 -9.11
N ASP A 163 -29.82 2.71 -8.73
CA ASP A 163 -30.72 2.67 -7.60
C ASP A 163 -31.88 1.68 -7.88
N PRO A 164 -32.22 0.80 -6.92
CA PRO A 164 -33.31 -0.17 -7.07
C PRO A 164 -34.65 0.44 -7.50
N ARG A 165 -34.90 1.72 -7.21
CA ARG A 165 -36.14 2.42 -7.59
C ARG A 165 -36.27 2.66 -9.08
N PHE A 166 -35.14 2.77 -9.80
CA PHE A 166 -35.08 2.98 -11.26
C PHE A 166 -34.70 1.70 -12.02
N THR A 167 -34.34 0.63 -11.33
CA THR A 167 -33.97 -0.67 -11.92
C THR A 167 -34.97 -1.79 -11.61
N SER A 168 -36.00 -1.52 -10.81
CA SER A 168 -37.07 -2.50 -10.54
C SER A 168 -37.94 -2.76 -11.77
N VAL A 169 -38.58 -3.94 -11.84
CA VAL A 169 -39.55 -4.31 -12.91
C VAL A 169 -40.75 -3.37 -13.04
N PHE A 170 -40.96 -2.52 -12.05
CA PHE A 170 -42.05 -1.56 -12.06
C PHE A 170 -41.72 -0.29 -12.88
N TRP A 171 -40.47 0.15 -12.85
CA TRP A 171 -40.01 1.39 -13.49
C TRP A 171 -39.79 1.17 -15.00
#